data_AF-A0A937VRX8-F1
#
_entry.id   AF-A0A937VRX8-F1
#
_cell.length_a   1.000
_cell.length_b   1.000
_cell.length_c   1.000
_cell.angle_alpha   90.00
_cell.angle_beta   90.00
_cell.angle_gamma   90.00
#
_symmetry.space_group_name_H-M   'P 1'
#
loop_
_entity.id
_entity.type
_entity.pdbx_description
1 polymer ?
#
loop_
_entity_poly.entity_id
_entity_poly.type
_entity_poly.pdbx_seq_one_letter_code
_entity_poly.pdbx_strand_id
1 'polypeptide(L)'
;MFGNPETTPGGLALKFYTSLRLDMRKIEALKEGEVVIGSRHRVRVVKNKIAPPFRTAEFDILNNSGISKSSDLLSTAVDLGLVEKTGAFFKYGKQLLGQGAQAARLYLEENPKLTKQLETEIWKKIKKE
;
A
#
# COMPACT_ATOMS: atom_id res chain seq x y z
N MET A 1 32.60 8.63 -9.03
CA MET A 1 31.29 9.32 -9.23
C MET A 1 30.62 9.42 -7.86
N PHE A 2 30.37 10.64 -7.35
CA PHE A 2 29.78 10.84 -6.02
C PHE A 2 28.25 10.81 -6.10
N GLY A 3 27.58 10.04 -5.25
CA GLY A 3 26.11 9.99 -5.11
C GLY A 3 25.39 8.92 -5.94
N ASN A 4 24.05 8.98 -5.95
CA ASN A 4 23.18 8.05 -6.71
C ASN A 4 23.33 8.32 -8.23
N PRO A 5 23.67 7.31 -9.07
CA PRO A 5 23.83 7.49 -10.51
C PRO A 5 22.52 7.66 -11.29
N GLU A 6 21.35 7.48 -10.67
CA GLU A 6 20.06 7.56 -11.36
C GLU A 6 19.68 9.01 -11.75
N THR A 7 19.44 9.22 -13.05
CA THR A 7 18.94 10.50 -13.61
C THR A 7 17.68 10.30 -14.43
N THR A 8 16.73 11.22 -14.33
CA THR A 8 15.50 11.22 -15.16
C THR A 8 15.80 11.88 -16.51
N PRO A 9 15.39 11.29 -17.66
CA PRO A 9 15.53 11.91 -18.97
C PRO A 9 14.68 13.20 -19.09
N GLY A 10 15.00 14.05 -20.08
CA GLY A 10 14.27 15.31 -20.30
C GLY A 10 14.86 16.53 -19.58
N GLY A 11 16.12 16.46 -19.14
CA GLY A 11 16.84 17.57 -18.53
C GLY A 11 16.39 17.90 -17.11
N LEU A 12 16.65 19.13 -16.68
CA LEU A 12 16.45 19.55 -15.28
C LEU A 12 15.11 20.26 -15.01
N ALA A 13 14.41 20.74 -16.04
CA ALA A 13 13.19 21.52 -15.88
C ALA A 13 12.13 20.78 -15.04
N LEU A 14 11.86 19.51 -15.37
CA LEU A 14 10.88 18.69 -14.65
C LEU A 14 11.21 18.57 -13.16
N LYS A 15 12.49 18.53 -12.77
CA LYS A 15 12.91 18.47 -11.37
C LYS A 15 12.48 19.70 -10.58
N PHE A 16 12.46 20.89 -11.18
CA PHE A 16 12.15 22.15 -10.48
C PHE A 16 10.65 22.49 -10.52
N TYR A 17 10.01 22.29 -11.67
CA TYR A 17 8.62 22.70 -11.88
C TYR A 17 7.58 21.75 -11.27
N THR A 18 7.89 20.45 -11.15
CA THR A 18 6.97 19.49 -10.51
C THR A 18 6.66 19.83 -9.05
N SER A 19 5.39 19.74 -8.67
CA SER A 19 4.96 19.87 -7.27
C SER A 19 5.20 18.60 -6.46
N LEU A 20 5.12 17.44 -7.12
CA LEU A 20 5.30 16.11 -6.55
C LEU A 20 6.25 15.30 -7.43
N ARG A 21 7.17 14.54 -6.80
CA ARG A 21 7.96 13.51 -7.46
C ARG A 21 7.93 12.24 -6.65
N LEU A 22 7.59 11.15 -7.32
CA LEU A 22 7.49 9.81 -6.76
C LEU A 22 8.58 8.95 -7.38
N ASP A 23 9.36 8.27 -6.54
CA ASP A 23 10.29 7.22 -6.93
C ASP A 23 9.64 5.88 -6.59
N MET A 24 9.31 5.10 -7.60
CA MET A 24 8.61 3.82 -7.48
C MET A 24 9.55 2.68 -7.83
N ARG A 25 9.65 1.69 -6.93
CA ARG A 25 10.51 0.52 -7.11
C ARG A 25 9.75 -0.75 -6.78
N LYS A 26 9.94 -1.78 -7.58
CA LYS A 26 9.48 -3.14 -7.27
C LYS A 26 10.37 -3.74 -6.20
N ILE A 27 9.78 -4.22 -5.11
CA ILE A 27 10.49 -4.86 -3.99
C ILE A 27 10.45 -6.38 -4.16
N GLU A 28 9.26 -6.92 -4.37
CA GLU A 28 9.01 -8.35 -4.27
C GLU A 28 7.99 -8.80 -5.33
N ALA A 29 8.07 -10.07 -5.74
CA ALA A 29 7.06 -10.70 -6.59
C ALA A 29 6.07 -11.46 -5.70
N LEU A 30 4.78 -11.15 -5.82
CA LEU A 30 3.71 -11.87 -5.13
C LEU A 30 3.45 -13.17 -5.85
N LYS A 31 3.57 -14.28 -5.13
CA LYS A 31 3.32 -15.63 -5.62
C LYS A 31 2.22 -16.31 -4.83
N GLU A 32 1.41 -17.09 -5.51
CA GLU A 32 0.48 -18.04 -4.90
C GLU A 32 0.85 -19.43 -5.39
N GLY A 33 1.42 -20.24 -4.49
CA GLY A 33 2.10 -21.47 -4.88
C GLY A 33 3.26 -21.18 -5.83
N GLU A 34 3.18 -21.70 -7.05
CA GLU A 34 4.20 -21.52 -8.09
C GLU A 34 3.91 -20.35 -9.05
N VAL A 35 2.70 -19.77 -9.02
CA VAL A 35 2.27 -18.75 -9.98
C VAL A 35 2.54 -17.35 -9.45
N VAL A 36 3.15 -16.49 -10.28
CA VAL A 36 3.34 -15.06 -9.97
C VAL A 36 2.06 -14.29 -10.27
N ILE A 37 1.37 -13.85 -9.21
CA ILE A 37 0.09 -13.14 -9.32
C ILE A 37 0.29 -11.62 -9.41
N GLY A 38 1.42 -11.12 -8.91
CA GLY A 38 1.67 -9.68 -8.93
C GLY A 38 3.04 -9.31 -8.38
N SER A 39 3.15 -8.07 -7.91
CA SER A 39 4.37 -7.54 -7.31
C SER A 39 4.10 -6.43 -6.31
N ARG A 40 4.86 -6.46 -5.23
CA ARG A 40 4.86 -5.44 -4.19
C ARG A 40 5.80 -4.31 -4.59
N HIS A 41 5.29 -3.09 -4.53
CA HIS A 41 6.01 -1.89 -4.91
C HIS A 41 6.14 -0.94 -3.72
N ARG A 42 7.28 -0.27 -3.63
CA ARG A 42 7.52 0.84 -2.71
C ARG A 42 7.57 2.13 -3.51
N VAL A 43 6.81 3.12 -3.07
CA VAL A 43 6.85 4.47 -3.59
C VAL A 43 7.40 5.40 -2.53
N ARG A 44 8.48 6.11 -2.84
CA ARG A 44 9.03 7.17 -2.00
C ARG A 44 8.70 8.53 -2.60
N VAL A 45 8.17 9.43 -1.77
CA VAL A 45 7.92 10.81 -2.17
C VAL A 45 9.23 11.60 -2.09
N VAL A 46 9.96 11.72 -3.20
CA VAL A 46 11.27 12.40 -3.25
C VAL A 46 11.13 13.92 -3.23
N LYS A 47 10.02 14.45 -3.75
CA LYS A 47 9.69 15.88 -3.71
C LYS A 47 8.22 16.06 -3.41
N ASN A 48 7.90 16.96 -2.49
CA ASN A 48 6.54 17.36 -2.16
C ASN A 48 6.53 18.86 -1.82
N LYS A 49 5.73 19.66 -2.54
CA LYS A 49 5.52 21.09 -2.26
C LYS A 49 4.28 21.39 -1.42
N ILE A 50 3.44 20.39 -1.13
CA ILE A 50 2.13 20.57 -0.48
C ILE A 50 2.16 20.04 0.96
N ALA A 51 2.93 18.98 1.22
CA ALA A 51 3.01 18.31 2.51
C ALA A 51 4.46 17.83 2.77
N PRO A 52 4.78 17.31 3.97
CA PRO A 52 6.11 16.82 4.28
C PRO A 52 6.63 15.79 3.25
N PRO A 53 7.83 15.98 2.66
CA PRO A 53 8.42 15.04 1.72
C PRO A 53 9.03 13.81 2.41
N PHE A 54 9.57 12.89 1.62
CA PHE A 54 10.31 11.68 2.02
C PHE A 54 9.54 10.56 2.71
N ARG A 55 8.21 10.67 2.79
CA ARG A 55 7.36 9.54 3.18
C ARG A 55 7.40 8.42 2.14
N THR A 56 7.25 7.19 2.62
CA THR A 56 7.18 5.98 1.80
C THR A 56 5.81 5.34 1.95
N ALA A 57 5.30 4.80 0.85
CA ALA A 57 4.13 3.93 0.84
C ALA A 57 4.52 2.60 0.18
N GLU A 58 3.95 1.52 0.68
CA GLU A 58 4.10 0.19 0.09
C GLU A 58 2.72 -0.32 -0.28
N PHE A 59 2.61 -0.90 -1.47
CA PHE A 59 1.36 -1.46 -1.96
C PHE A 59 1.58 -2.60 -2.95
N ASP A 60 0.55 -3.40 -3.08
CA ASP A 60 0.55 -4.57 -3.96
C ASP A 60 -0.11 -4.24 -5.31
N ILE A 61 0.60 -4.54 -6.40
CA ILE A 61 0.07 -4.49 -7.76
C ILE A 61 -0.15 -5.91 -8.26
N LEU A 62 -1.38 -6.23 -8.62
CA LEU A 62 -1.80 -7.50 -9.17
C LEU A 62 -1.87 -7.41 -10.69
N ASN A 63 -1.48 -8.47 -11.37
CA ASN A 63 -1.44 -8.48 -12.84
C ASN A 63 -2.83 -8.29 -13.48
N ASN A 64 -3.89 -8.78 -12.82
CA ASN A 64 -5.25 -8.76 -13.37
C ASN A 64 -6.06 -7.52 -12.96
N SER A 65 -5.81 -6.96 -11.77
CA SER A 65 -6.67 -5.92 -11.18
C SER A 65 -5.94 -4.61 -10.84
N GLY A 66 -4.63 -4.52 -11.11
CA GLY A 66 -3.84 -3.34 -10.79
C GLY A 66 -3.60 -3.19 -9.29
N ILE A 67 -3.67 -1.96 -8.79
CA ILE A 67 -3.41 -1.64 -7.37
C ILE A 67 -4.52 -2.25 -6.50
N SER A 68 -4.15 -3.11 -5.56
CA SER A 68 -5.11 -3.78 -4.69
C SER A 68 -5.47 -2.92 -3.48
N LYS A 69 -6.52 -2.09 -3.61
CA LYS A 69 -7.01 -1.26 -2.49
C LYS A 69 -7.32 -2.10 -1.25
N SER A 70 -7.92 -3.27 -1.41
CA SER A 70 -8.28 -4.15 -0.30
C SER A 70 -7.07 -4.76 0.40
N SER A 71 -5.99 -5.08 -0.33
CA SER A 71 -4.74 -5.57 0.26
C SER A 71 -4.06 -4.48 1.10
N ASP A 72 -3.94 -3.29 0.53
CA ASP A 72 -3.31 -2.14 1.20
C ASP A 72 -4.10 -1.69 2.43
N LEU A 73 -5.43 -1.74 2.34
CA LEU A 73 -6.29 -1.41 3.45
C LEU A 73 -6.14 -2.41 4.58
N LEU A 74 -6.01 -3.71 4.27
CA LEU A 74 -5.74 -4.74 5.28
C LEU A 74 -4.36 -4.56 5.92
N SER A 75 -3.30 -4.31 5.15
CA SER A 75 -1.96 -4.09 5.71
C SER A 75 -1.92 -2.87 6.61
N THR A 76 -2.49 -1.75 6.14
CA THR A 76 -2.59 -0.50 6.92
C THR A 76 -3.41 -0.70 8.19
N ALA A 77 -4.50 -1.47 8.12
CA ALA A 77 -5.33 -1.76 9.29
C ALA A 77 -4.58 -2.59 10.35
N VAL A 78 -3.74 -3.53 9.91
CA VAL A 78 -2.89 -4.33 10.81
C VAL A 78 -1.79 -3.48 11.41
N ASP A 79 -1.12 -2.63 10.62
CA ASP A 79 -0.07 -1.72 11.08
C ASP A 79 -0.61 -0.70 12.10
N LEU A 80 -1.84 -0.23 11.88
CA LEU A 80 -2.54 0.65 12.83
C LEU A 80 -3.16 -0.11 14.01
N GLY A 81 -3.09 -1.45 14.07
CA GLY A 81 -3.68 -2.26 15.13
C GLY A 81 -5.22 -2.21 15.20
N LEU A 82 -5.89 -1.91 14.08
CA LEU A 82 -7.36 -2.01 13.94
C LEU A 82 -7.78 -3.45 13.60
N VAL A 83 -6.93 -4.19 12.90
CA VAL A 83 -7.11 -5.60 12.59
C VAL A 83 -6.08 -6.40 13.37
N GLU A 84 -6.54 -7.38 14.13
CA GLU A 84 -5.69 -8.29 14.87
C GLU A 84 -5.27 -9.47 14.00
N LYS A 85 -3.96 -9.73 13.96
CA LYS A 85 -3.40 -10.91 13.30
C LYS A 85 -3.04 -11.96 14.35
N THR A 86 -3.86 -13.01 14.47
CA THR A 86 -3.58 -14.15 15.35
C THR A 86 -3.04 -15.31 14.52
N GLY A 87 -1.71 -15.41 14.40
CA GLY A 87 -1.05 -16.40 13.55
C GLY A 87 -1.39 -16.17 12.07
N ALA A 88 -2.10 -17.12 11.46
CA ALA A 88 -2.57 -17.01 10.08
C ALA A 88 -3.96 -16.35 9.96
N PHE A 89 -4.65 -16.05 11.07
CA PHE A 89 -6.00 -15.51 11.03
C PHE A 89 -6.02 -13.98 11.17
N PHE A 90 -6.86 -13.33 10.38
CA PHE A 90 -7.14 -11.89 10.47
C PHE A 90 -8.51 -11.67 11.11
N LYS A 91 -8.56 -10.86 12.16
CA LYS A 91 -9.79 -10.53 12.89
C LYS A 91 -10.00 -9.03 12.96
N TYR A 92 -11.23 -8.61 12.71
CA TYR A 92 -11.67 -7.25 12.91
C TYR A 92 -12.68 -7.22 14.07
N GLY A 93 -12.24 -6.78 15.24
CA GLY A 93 -13.00 -6.88 16.48
C GLY A 93 -13.39 -8.33 16.79
N LYS A 94 -14.68 -8.66 16.65
CA LYS A 94 -15.20 -10.03 16.87
C LYS A 94 -15.39 -10.84 15.58
N GLN A 95 -15.22 -10.23 14.41
CA GLN A 95 -15.44 -10.88 13.12
C GLN A 95 -14.13 -11.46 12.58
N LEU A 96 -14.20 -12.69 12.07
CA LEU A 96 -13.09 -13.33 11.38
C LEU A 96 -13.13 -12.93 9.90
N LEU A 97 -12.09 -12.26 9.42
CA LEU A 97 -11.99 -11.83 8.02
C LEU A 97 -11.50 -12.98 7.12
N GLY A 98 -10.66 -13.87 7.65
CA GLY A 98 -10.19 -15.04 6.92
C GLY A 98 -8.88 -15.62 7.45
N GLN A 99 -8.51 -16.77 6.89
CA GLN A 99 -7.21 -17.40 7.10
C GLN A 99 -6.27 -17.01 5.94
N GLY A 100 -5.24 -16.25 6.26
CA GLY A 100 -4.28 -15.73 5.28
C GLY A 100 -4.72 -14.39 4.67
N ALA A 101 -3.75 -13.71 4.06
CA ALA A 101 -3.96 -12.36 3.50
C ALA A 101 -4.91 -12.38 2.29
N GLN A 102 -4.85 -13.42 1.45
CA GLN A 102 -5.72 -13.55 0.28
C GLN A 102 -7.18 -13.75 0.66
N ALA A 103 -7.48 -14.64 1.61
CA ALA A 103 -8.86 -14.85 2.06
C ALA A 103 -9.45 -13.59 2.70
N ALA A 104 -8.67 -12.92 3.56
CA ALA A 104 -9.09 -11.65 4.17
C ALA A 104 -9.32 -10.55 3.12
N ARG A 105 -8.50 -10.50 2.08
CA ARG A 105 -8.68 -9.56 0.96
C ARG A 105 -9.96 -9.84 0.18
N LEU A 106 -10.22 -11.10 -0.18
CA LEU A 106 -11.45 -11.50 -0.89
C LEU A 106 -12.68 -11.14 -0.05
N TYR A 107 -12.63 -11.40 1.25
CA TYR A 107 -13.71 -11.04 2.17
C TYR A 107 -13.99 -9.53 2.19
N LEU A 108 -12.95 -8.68 2.14
CA LEU A 108 -13.10 -7.22 2.04
C LEU A 108 -13.62 -6.77 0.67
N GLU A 109 -13.28 -7.48 -0.41
CA GLU A 109 -13.83 -7.21 -1.75
C GLU A 109 -15.33 -7.56 -1.83
N GLU A 110 -15.74 -8.67 -1.21
CA GLU A 110 -17.14 -9.10 -1.16
C GLU A 110 -18.01 -8.25 -0.23
N ASN A 111 -17.42 -7.61 0.79
CA ASN A 111 -18.13 -6.83 1.80
C ASN A 111 -17.80 -5.32 1.74
N PRO A 112 -18.28 -4.57 0.72
CA PRO A 112 -17.92 -3.17 0.54
C PRO A 112 -18.39 -2.25 1.69
N LYS A 113 -19.45 -2.64 2.42
CA LYS A 113 -19.91 -1.90 3.61
C LYS A 113 -18.85 -1.92 4.72
N LEU A 114 -18.28 -3.09 5.00
CA LEU A 114 -17.25 -3.26 6.01
C LEU A 114 -15.95 -2.54 5.60
N THR A 115 -15.58 -2.67 4.33
CA THR A 115 -14.40 -1.98 3.77
C THR A 115 -14.49 -0.47 3.90
N LYS A 116 -15.66 0.15 3.64
CA LYS A 116 -15.87 1.58 3.86
C LYS A 116 -15.82 1.99 5.33
N GLN A 117 -16.35 1.17 6.23
CA GLN A 117 -16.28 1.43 7.67
C GLN A 117 -14.82 1.43 8.13
N LEU A 118 -14.07 0.40 7.73
CA LEU A 118 -12.66 0.24 8.08
C LEU A 118 -11.80 1.37 7.49
N GLU A 119 -12.05 1.76 6.23
CA GLU A 119 -11.42 2.93 5.60
C GLU A 119 -11.68 4.21 6.42
N THR A 120 -12.91 4.42 6.88
CA THR A 120 -13.27 5.60 7.67
C THR A 120 -12.55 5.61 9.02
N GLU A 121 -12.43 4.47 9.68
CA GLU A 121 -11.70 4.33 10.95
C GLU A 121 -10.20 4.57 10.78
N ILE A 122 -9.58 4.03 9.73
CA ILE A 122 -8.19 4.30 9.36
C ILE A 122 -7.96 5.81 9.21
N TRP A 123 -8.80 6.48 8.40
CA TRP A 123 -8.66 7.92 8.17
C TRP A 123 -8.84 8.75 9.44
N LYS A 124 -9.75 8.34 10.33
CA LYS A 124 -9.93 9.00 11.63
C LYS A 124 -8.70 8.87 12.50
N LYS A 125 -8.03 7.71 12.49
CA LYS A 125 -6.82 7.46 13.26
C LYS A 125 -5.64 8.26 12.72
N ILE A 126 -5.43 8.25 11.40
CA ILE A 126 -4.35 8.99 10.72
C ILE A 126 -4.52 10.50 10.86
N LYS A 127 -5.74 11.06 10.78
CA LYS A 127 -5.96 12.51 10.95
C LYS A 127 -5.76 13.02 12.38
N LYS A 128 -5.72 12.11 13.35
CA LYS A 128 -5.53 12.45 14.77
C LYS A 128 -4.05 12.58 15.12
N GLU A 129 -3.17 12.00 14.31
CA GLU A 129 -1.72 12.18 14.30
C GLU A 129 -1.30 13.32 13.37
#